data_AF-A0A659RUY4-F1
#
_entry.id   AF-A0A659RUY4-F1
#
_cell.length_a   1.000
_cell.length_b   1.000
_cell.length_c   1.000
_cell.angle_alpha   90.00
_cell.angle_beta   90.00
_cell.angle_gamma   90.00
#
_symmetry.space_group_name_H-M   'P 1'
#
loop_
_entity.id
_entity.type
_entity.pdbx_description
1 polymer ?
#
loop_
_entity_poly.entity_id
_entity_poly.type
_entity_poly.pdbx_seq_one_letter_code
_entity_poly.pdbx_strand_id
1 'polypeptide(L)'
;GGRAQHGYSPFRQRLGKRVFSMDFSRADFLCGTGQKAFIAELMPKHPIYTHFLSEEAQAVIGEVHPQTAPARAVLEKEGFRYRHYIDIFDGGPTLECDIDRVRAIRKSRLVEVAEGQPAPGDYPACLVANENYHHFRAALVRADPQTSRLVLTAAQLDALKCRAGDHVRLVRLCAEEKTV
;
A
#
# COMPACT_ATOMS: atom_id res chain seq x y z
N GLY A 1 11.17 -4.73 3.16
CA GLY A 1 11.20 -6.13 2.72
C GLY A 1 11.57 -7.06 3.87
N GLY A 2 12.00 -8.28 3.55
CA GLY A 2 12.31 -9.39 4.47
C GLY A 2 13.51 -9.19 5.39
N ARG A 3 13.46 -8.19 6.28
CA ARG A 3 14.44 -8.04 7.37
C ARG A 3 14.23 -9.14 8.44
N ALA A 4 15.23 -9.43 9.25
CA ALA A 4 15.06 -10.14 10.52
C ALA A 4 14.95 -9.13 11.68
N GLN A 5 14.63 -9.59 12.90
CA GLN A 5 14.32 -8.76 14.10
C GLN A 5 15.39 -7.73 14.53
N HIS A 6 16.54 -7.64 13.85
CA HIS A 6 17.62 -6.68 14.11
C HIS A 6 18.07 -5.88 12.87
N GLY A 7 17.22 -5.75 11.84
CA GLY A 7 17.58 -5.01 10.61
C GLY A 7 18.57 -5.75 9.70
N TYR A 8 18.81 -7.03 9.98
CA TYR A 8 19.62 -7.93 9.15
C TYR A 8 18.82 -8.37 7.91
N SER A 9 19.43 -8.27 6.73
CA SER A 9 18.89 -8.83 5.48
C SER A 9 19.89 -9.86 4.93
N PRO A 10 19.53 -11.15 4.87
CA PRO A 10 20.37 -12.20 4.29
C PRO A 10 20.75 -11.89 2.83
N PHE A 11 19.79 -11.37 2.06
CA PHE A 11 19.99 -10.92 0.68
C PHE A 11 21.10 -9.86 0.59
N ARG A 12 21.04 -8.84 1.45
CA ARG A 12 22.03 -7.77 1.52
C ARG A 12 23.42 -8.27 1.90
N GLN A 13 23.53 -9.19 2.88
CA GLN A 13 24.84 -9.64 3.35
C GLN A 13 25.65 -10.31 2.23
N ARG A 14 24.96 -11.01 1.31
CA ARG A 14 25.58 -11.73 0.20
C ARG A 14 25.69 -10.90 -1.08
N LEU A 15 24.63 -10.16 -1.44
CA LEU A 15 24.59 -9.38 -2.67
C LEU A 15 25.07 -7.94 -2.47
N GLY A 16 24.49 -7.26 -1.49
CA GLY A 16 24.81 -5.91 -1.05
C GLY A 16 26.31 -5.67 -0.92
N LYS A 17 26.99 -6.39 -0.02
CA LYS A 17 28.41 -6.11 0.30
C LYS A 17 29.40 -6.37 -0.83
N ARG A 18 29.08 -7.25 -1.78
CA ARG A 18 30.00 -7.64 -2.87
C ARG A 18 29.77 -6.82 -4.13
N VAL A 19 28.53 -6.38 -4.36
CA VAL A 19 28.12 -5.71 -5.60
C VAL A 19 27.93 -4.20 -5.38
N PHE A 20 27.63 -3.79 -4.15
CA PHE A 20 27.32 -2.40 -3.80
C PHE A 20 28.37 -1.86 -2.82
N SER A 21 29.16 -0.88 -3.27
CA SER A 21 30.25 -0.26 -2.49
C SER A 21 29.78 0.67 -1.36
N MET A 22 28.49 0.68 -1.02
CA MET A 22 27.86 1.64 -0.11
C MET A 22 27.19 0.94 1.08
N ASP A 23 27.38 1.49 2.28
CA ASP A 23 26.63 1.02 3.45
C ASP A 23 25.14 1.37 3.35
N PHE A 24 24.28 0.48 3.84
CA PHE A 24 22.83 0.59 3.70
C PHE A 24 22.23 1.69 4.54
N SER A 25 22.78 2.01 5.72
CA SER A 25 22.29 3.16 6.49
C SER A 25 22.41 4.45 5.67
N ARG A 26 23.49 4.54 4.87
CA ARG A 26 23.70 5.61 3.90
C ARG A 26 22.79 5.49 2.69
N ALA A 27 22.56 4.28 2.15
CA ALA A 27 21.62 4.09 1.04
C ALA A 27 20.16 4.42 1.42
N ASP A 28 19.66 3.92 2.56
CA ASP A 28 18.34 4.24 3.10
C ASP A 28 18.22 5.76 3.34
N PHE A 29 19.26 6.41 3.87
CA PHE A 29 19.29 7.86 4.05
C PHE A 29 19.25 8.63 2.73
N LEU A 30 20.05 8.25 1.72
CA LEU A 30 20.06 8.89 0.41
C LEU A 30 18.73 8.70 -0.34
N CYS A 31 18.14 7.51 -0.26
CA CYS A 31 16.78 7.25 -0.74
C CYS A 31 15.74 8.12 -0.02
N GLY A 32 15.83 8.22 1.31
CA GLY A 32 14.94 9.04 2.13
C GLY A 32 15.04 10.55 1.89
N THR A 33 16.21 11.03 1.49
CA THR A 33 16.47 12.44 1.14
C THR A 33 16.19 12.76 -0.33
N GLY A 34 15.70 11.79 -1.12
CA GLY A 34 15.30 11.99 -2.52
C GLY A 34 16.45 11.99 -3.53
N GLN A 35 17.69 11.79 -3.08
CA GLN A 35 18.85 11.68 -3.96
C GLN A 35 18.90 10.28 -4.56
N LYS A 36 18.12 10.01 -5.60
CA LYS A 36 18.02 8.67 -6.22
C LYS A 36 19.06 8.40 -7.32
N ALA A 37 19.86 9.40 -7.70
CA ALA A 37 20.82 9.30 -8.81
C ALA A 37 21.90 8.23 -8.60
N PHE A 38 22.30 7.96 -7.35
CA PHE A 38 23.32 6.94 -7.03
C PHE A 38 22.86 5.51 -7.31
N ILE A 39 21.55 5.26 -7.45
CA ILE A 39 21.01 3.91 -7.68
C ILE A 39 21.53 3.33 -9.01
N ALA A 40 21.66 4.16 -10.04
CA ALA A 40 22.17 3.73 -11.34
C ALA A 40 23.64 3.27 -11.28
N GLU A 41 24.45 3.89 -10.44
CA GLU A 41 25.86 3.51 -10.23
C GLU A 41 26.00 2.21 -9.42
N LEU A 42 24.99 1.91 -8.62
CA LEU A 42 24.89 0.73 -7.77
C LEU A 42 24.37 -0.50 -8.51
N MET A 43 23.57 -0.32 -9.56
CA MET A 43 22.95 -1.45 -10.26
C MET A 43 24.02 -2.37 -10.90
N PRO A 44 23.89 -3.70 -10.74
CA PRO A 44 24.78 -4.64 -11.40
C PRO A 44 24.68 -4.49 -12.92
N LYS A 45 25.82 -4.37 -13.60
CA LYS A 45 25.87 -4.29 -15.07
C LYS A 45 25.56 -5.62 -15.77
N HIS A 46 25.57 -6.72 -15.02
CA HIS A 46 25.39 -8.07 -15.53
C HIS A 46 24.39 -8.85 -14.66
N PRO A 47 23.68 -9.84 -15.24
CA PRO A 47 22.81 -10.72 -14.47
C PRO A 47 23.56 -11.41 -13.33
N ILE A 48 22.86 -11.63 -12.22
CA ILE A 48 23.39 -12.32 -11.06
C ILE A 48 22.69 -13.67 -10.93
N TYR A 49 23.46 -14.75 -10.96
CA TYR A 49 22.93 -16.10 -10.77
C TYR A 49 22.58 -16.31 -9.30
N THR A 50 21.28 -16.51 -9.02
CA THR A 50 20.77 -16.73 -7.66
C THR A 50 21.37 -17.96 -6.99
N HIS A 51 21.76 -18.97 -7.77
CA HIS A 51 22.40 -20.20 -7.29
C HIS A 51 23.76 -19.96 -6.59
N PHE A 52 24.38 -18.79 -6.81
CA PHE A 52 25.62 -18.41 -6.12
C PHE A 52 25.37 -17.66 -4.80
N LEU A 53 24.12 -17.37 -4.46
CA LEU A 53 23.75 -16.80 -3.17
C LEU A 53 23.64 -17.92 -2.13
N SER A 54 23.82 -17.58 -0.84
CA SER A 54 23.55 -18.55 0.23
C SER A 54 22.08 -18.94 0.26
N GLU A 55 21.77 -20.12 0.79
CA GLU A 55 20.39 -20.60 0.93
C GLU A 55 19.50 -19.59 1.66
N GLU A 56 20.00 -18.98 2.75
CA GLU A 56 19.29 -17.91 3.48
C GLU A 56 18.98 -16.68 2.61
N ALA A 57 19.87 -16.33 1.67
CA ALA A 57 19.69 -15.19 0.78
C ALA A 57 18.73 -15.52 -0.36
N GLN A 58 18.75 -16.76 -0.86
CA GLN A 58 17.79 -17.25 -1.85
C GLN A 58 16.37 -17.33 -1.24
N ALA A 59 16.25 -17.79 0.00
CA ALA A 59 14.99 -17.99 0.69
C ALA A 59 14.19 -16.70 0.97
N VAL A 60 14.85 -15.54 0.95
CA VAL A 60 14.20 -14.24 1.21
C VAL A 60 13.90 -13.43 -0.06
N ILE A 61 14.24 -13.96 -1.25
CA ILE A 61 13.98 -13.28 -2.53
C ILE A 61 12.47 -13.23 -2.78
N GLY A 62 11.93 -12.01 -2.93
CA GLY A 62 10.50 -11.80 -3.13
C GLY A 62 9.67 -11.94 -1.85
N GLU A 63 10.32 -12.05 -0.68
CA GLU A 63 9.64 -12.21 0.60
C GLU A 63 9.53 -10.89 1.39
N VAL A 64 8.43 -10.80 2.15
CA VAL A 64 8.14 -9.64 3.01
C VAL A 64 8.53 -9.92 4.46
N HIS A 65 8.81 -8.87 5.24
CA HIS A 65 8.95 -9.02 6.69
C HIS A 65 7.60 -9.50 7.26
N PRO A 66 7.59 -10.32 8.33
CA PRO A 66 6.35 -10.68 9.04
C PRO A 66 5.48 -9.46 9.41
N GLN A 67 6.11 -8.37 9.86
CA GLN A 67 5.42 -7.10 10.17
C GLN A 67 4.82 -6.39 8.95
N THR A 68 5.29 -6.68 7.74
CA THR A 68 4.77 -6.11 6.48
C THR A 68 3.86 -7.06 5.71
N ALA A 69 3.72 -8.31 6.17
CA ALA A 69 2.82 -9.29 5.57
C ALA A 69 1.35 -8.81 5.51
N PRO A 70 0.79 -8.12 6.53
CA PRO A 70 -0.56 -7.58 6.44
C PRO A 70 -0.71 -6.54 5.31
N ALA A 71 0.30 -5.68 5.12
CA ALA A 71 0.27 -4.68 4.04
C ALA A 71 0.28 -5.33 2.65
N ARG A 72 1.08 -6.39 2.46
CA ARG A 72 1.06 -7.20 1.23
C ARG A 72 -0.34 -7.78 0.99
N ALA A 73 -0.94 -8.40 2.00
CA ALA A 73 -2.27 -8.98 1.88
C ALA A 73 -3.35 -7.94 1.51
N VAL A 74 -3.27 -6.72 2.06
CA VAL A 74 -4.16 -5.61 1.69
C VAL A 74 -3.99 -5.24 0.22
N LEU A 75 -2.75 -5.07 -0.26
CA LEU A 75 -2.47 -4.75 -1.67
C LEU A 75 -2.93 -5.86 -2.62
N GLU A 76 -2.67 -7.12 -2.30
CA GLU A 76 -3.11 -8.25 -3.11
C GLU A 76 -4.64 -8.32 -3.20
N LYS A 77 -5.37 -8.03 -2.10
CA LYS A 77 -6.83 -7.89 -2.11
C LYS A 77 -7.32 -6.70 -2.95
N GLU A 78 -6.51 -5.65 -3.10
CA GLU A 78 -6.81 -4.54 -4.01
C GLU A 78 -6.52 -4.89 -5.48
N GLY A 79 -5.85 -6.01 -5.76
CA GLY A 79 -5.55 -6.49 -7.10
C GLY A 79 -4.07 -6.40 -7.49
N PHE A 80 -3.21 -6.01 -6.57
CA PHE A 80 -1.76 -6.01 -6.80
C PHE A 80 -1.22 -7.44 -6.86
N ARG A 81 -0.17 -7.64 -7.65
CA ARG A 81 0.49 -8.94 -7.80
C ARG A 81 2.00 -8.80 -7.87
N TYR A 82 2.67 -9.81 -7.36
CA TYR A 82 4.11 -9.95 -7.54
C TYR A 82 4.42 -10.31 -9.00
N ARG A 83 5.31 -9.55 -9.63
CA ARG A 83 5.74 -9.74 -11.03
C ARG A 83 7.23 -10.09 -11.16
N HIS A 84 7.78 -10.74 -10.15
CA HIS A 84 9.19 -11.17 -10.11
C HIS A 84 10.20 -10.01 -10.12
N TYR A 85 9.78 -8.82 -9.68
CA TYR A 85 10.67 -7.70 -9.40
C TYR A 85 10.92 -7.59 -7.90
N ILE A 86 12.19 -7.41 -7.54
CA ILE A 86 12.61 -7.28 -6.14
C ILE A 86 13.32 -5.95 -5.90
N ASP A 87 13.25 -5.47 -4.67
CA ASP A 87 14.09 -4.37 -4.21
C ASP A 87 15.57 -4.80 -4.23
N ILE A 88 16.41 -3.96 -4.83
CA ILE A 88 17.83 -4.26 -5.04
C ILE A 88 18.65 -4.29 -3.73
N PHE A 89 18.12 -3.70 -2.66
CA PHE A 89 18.83 -3.61 -1.38
C PHE A 89 18.45 -4.74 -0.44
N ASP A 90 17.16 -5.03 -0.29
CA ASP A 90 16.65 -5.99 0.69
C ASP A 90 16.00 -7.25 0.11
N GLY A 91 15.82 -7.32 -1.22
CA GLY A 91 15.25 -8.48 -1.91
C GLY A 91 13.73 -8.61 -1.77
N GLY A 92 13.05 -7.64 -1.14
CA GLY A 92 11.60 -7.66 -0.95
C GLY A 92 10.84 -7.51 -2.27
N PRO A 93 9.59 -8.01 -2.36
CA PRO A 93 8.83 -8.00 -3.60
C PRO A 93 8.34 -6.59 -3.95
N THR A 94 8.36 -6.28 -5.25
CA THR A 94 7.58 -5.19 -5.82
C THR A 94 6.24 -5.74 -6.28
N LEU A 95 5.16 -5.13 -5.78
CA LEU A 95 3.80 -5.46 -6.16
C LEU A 95 3.27 -4.42 -7.14
N GLU A 96 2.65 -4.88 -8.22
CA GLU A 96 2.14 -4.02 -9.29
C GLU A 96 0.66 -4.30 -9.57
N CYS A 97 -0.05 -3.26 -9.97
CA CYS A 97 -1.43 -3.35 -10.44
C CYS A 97 -1.66 -2.29 -11.52
N ASP A 98 -2.40 -2.65 -12.57
CA ASP A 98 -2.92 -1.65 -13.50
C ASP A 98 -4.01 -0.84 -12.77
N ILE A 99 -4.04 0.49 -12.96
CA ILE A 99 -4.91 1.39 -12.18
C ILE A 99 -6.38 0.99 -12.27
N ASP A 100 -6.83 0.57 -13.46
CA ASP A 100 -8.18 0.09 -13.76
C ASP A 100 -8.53 -1.25 -13.08
N ARG A 101 -7.52 -1.98 -12.61
CA ARG A 101 -7.68 -3.23 -11.87
C ARG A 101 -7.70 -3.04 -10.36
N VAL A 102 -7.26 -1.89 -9.85
CA VAL A 102 -7.31 -1.58 -8.42
C VAL A 102 -8.77 -1.56 -7.96
N ARG A 103 -9.13 -2.48 -7.06
CA ARG A 103 -10.53 -2.71 -6.66
C ARG A 103 -11.16 -1.47 -6.04
N ALA A 104 -10.47 -0.77 -5.14
CA ALA A 104 -10.96 0.49 -4.57
C ALA A 104 -11.25 1.55 -5.64
N ILE A 105 -10.42 1.64 -6.69
CA ILE A 105 -10.63 2.58 -7.80
C ILE A 105 -11.84 2.12 -8.62
N ARG A 106 -11.80 0.89 -9.15
CA ARG A 106 -12.82 0.32 -10.04
C ARG A 106 -14.21 0.25 -9.41
N LYS A 107 -14.30 -0.07 -8.12
CA LYS A 107 -15.57 -0.23 -7.39
C LYS A 107 -16.03 1.04 -6.67
N SER A 108 -15.19 2.08 -6.61
CA SER A 108 -15.65 3.36 -6.03
C SER A 108 -16.71 4.00 -6.91
N ARG A 109 -17.66 4.68 -6.27
CA ARG A 109 -18.75 5.40 -6.94
C ARG A 109 -18.86 6.81 -6.39
N LEU A 110 -19.32 7.73 -7.22
CA LEU A 110 -19.73 9.05 -6.76
C LEU A 110 -21.14 9.00 -6.22
N VAL A 111 -21.32 9.61 -5.05
CA VAL A 111 -22.58 9.65 -4.32
C VAL A 111 -22.74 11.05 -3.74
N GLU A 112 -23.94 11.63 -3.91
CA GLU A 112 -24.29 12.91 -3.29
C GLU A 112 -24.44 12.72 -1.77
N VAL A 113 -23.91 13.66 -0.98
CA VAL A 113 -24.06 13.66 0.47
C VAL A 113 -25.24 14.51 0.93
N ALA A 114 -25.91 14.07 1.99
CA ALA A 114 -26.95 14.82 2.68
C ALA A 114 -26.61 14.94 4.16
N GLU A 115 -26.92 16.07 4.78
CA GLU A 115 -26.85 16.20 6.22
C GLU A 115 -28.06 15.54 6.88
N GLY A 116 -27.82 14.75 7.92
CA GLY A 116 -28.87 14.15 8.72
C GLY A 116 -28.36 13.05 9.63
N GLN A 117 -29.29 12.33 10.25
CA GLN A 117 -28.96 11.13 10.99
C GLN A 117 -29.03 9.91 10.06
N PRO A 118 -27.93 9.15 9.87
CA PRO A 118 -27.98 7.91 9.11
C PRO A 118 -29.03 6.97 9.69
N ALA A 119 -29.74 6.24 8.82
CA ALA A 119 -30.71 5.24 9.27
C ALA A 119 -30.03 4.21 10.19
N PRO A 120 -30.69 3.75 11.26
CA PRO A 120 -30.16 2.67 12.07
C PRO A 120 -30.12 1.38 11.24
N GLY A 121 -29.01 0.64 11.34
CA GLY A 121 -28.82 -0.62 10.62
C GLY A 121 -27.41 -1.17 10.81
N ASP A 122 -27.24 -2.47 10.57
CA ASP A 122 -25.91 -3.10 10.54
C ASP A 122 -25.30 -2.95 9.14
N TYR A 123 -24.68 -1.79 8.92
CA TYR A 123 -24.01 -1.49 7.66
C TYR A 123 -22.52 -1.85 7.70
N PRO A 124 -21.95 -2.33 6.58
CA PRO A 124 -20.53 -2.58 6.47
C PRO A 124 -19.75 -1.27 6.55
N ALA A 125 -18.48 -1.36 6.93
CA ALA A 125 -17.56 -0.24 6.87
C ALA A 125 -17.25 0.11 5.40
N CYS A 126 -17.31 1.39 5.08
CA CYS A 126 -17.01 1.96 3.77
C CYS A 126 -15.98 3.09 3.91
N LEU A 127 -15.06 3.16 2.95
CA LEU A 127 -14.19 4.32 2.77
C LEU A 127 -14.96 5.38 1.99
N VAL A 128 -15.02 6.57 2.55
CA VAL A 128 -15.61 7.77 1.95
C VAL A 128 -14.51 8.81 1.79
N ALA A 129 -14.35 9.37 0.60
CA ALA A 129 -13.38 10.41 0.34
C ALA A 129 -14.00 11.58 -0.42
N ASN A 130 -13.62 12.81 -0.07
CA ASN A 130 -13.97 13.97 -0.87
C ASN A 130 -13.16 14.00 -2.19
N GLU A 131 -13.58 14.84 -3.13
CA GLU A 131 -12.86 15.04 -4.41
C GLU A 131 -12.03 16.33 -4.44
N ASN A 132 -11.69 16.89 -3.27
CA ASN A 132 -10.90 18.11 -3.18
C ASN A 132 -9.39 17.78 -3.16
N TYR A 133 -8.68 18.10 -4.25
CA TYR A 133 -7.25 17.82 -4.36
C TYR A 133 -6.40 18.49 -3.26
N HIS A 134 -6.64 19.77 -2.97
CA HIS A 134 -5.85 20.52 -1.98
C HIS A 134 -6.23 20.20 -0.53
N HIS A 135 -7.48 19.82 -0.29
CA HIS A 135 -8.02 19.57 1.03
C HIS A 135 -8.59 18.15 1.12
N PHE A 136 -7.85 17.19 0.58
CA PHE A 136 -8.28 15.80 0.55
C PHE A 136 -8.58 15.29 1.94
N ARG A 137 -9.74 14.64 2.10
CA ARG A 137 -10.16 13.98 3.33
C ARG A 137 -10.77 12.64 2.97
N ALA A 138 -10.49 11.65 3.80
CA ALA A 138 -11.15 10.36 3.77
C ALA A 138 -11.52 9.93 5.18
N ALA A 139 -12.63 9.21 5.31
CA ALA A 139 -13.13 8.69 6.57
C ALA A 139 -13.71 7.29 6.39
N LEU A 140 -13.74 6.53 7.47
CA LEU A 140 -14.47 5.27 7.54
C LEU A 140 -15.90 5.54 8.04
N VAL A 141 -16.89 5.16 7.25
CA VAL A 141 -18.31 5.35 7.57
C VAL A 141 -19.03 4.02 7.44
N ARG A 142 -19.96 3.72 8.35
CA ARG A 142 -20.88 2.59 8.21
C ARG A 142 -22.07 3.04 7.38
N ALA A 143 -22.18 2.52 6.17
CA ALA A 143 -23.23 2.89 5.22
C ALA A 143 -23.50 1.74 4.24
N ASP A 144 -24.67 1.75 3.61
CA ASP A 144 -24.95 0.88 2.47
C ASP A 144 -24.04 1.26 1.30
N PRO A 145 -23.14 0.36 0.82
CA PRO A 145 -22.27 0.64 -0.32
C PRO A 145 -23.01 0.93 -1.63
N GLN A 146 -24.28 0.57 -1.73
CA GLN A 146 -25.12 0.78 -2.92
C GLN A 146 -26.07 1.96 -2.80
N THR A 147 -26.01 2.73 -1.71
CA THR A 147 -26.87 3.90 -1.54
C THR A 147 -26.71 4.89 -2.69
N SER A 148 -27.83 5.46 -3.13
CA SER A 148 -27.86 6.56 -4.11
C SER A 148 -27.52 7.90 -3.47
N ARG A 149 -27.72 8.03 -2.16
CA ARG A 149 -27.45 9.25 -1.39
C ARG A 149 -26.89 8.90 -0.02
N LEU A 150 -25.75 9.48 0.33
CA LEU A 150 -25.06 9.18 1.58
C LEU A 150 -25.45 10.21 2.65
N VAL A 151 -26.27 9.78 3.63
CA VAL A 151 -26.61 10.62 4.77
C VAL A 151 -25.45 10.59 5.77
N LEU A 152 -24.96 11.77 6.15
CA LEU A 152 -23.85 11.96 7.08
C LEU A 152 -24.27 12.93 8.18
N THR A 153 -23.76 12.70 9.38
CA THR A 153 -23.94 13.66 10.48
C THR A 153 -23.16 14.94 10.20
N ALA A 154 -23.54 16.04 10.85
CA ALA A 154 -22.81 17.30 10.76
C ALA A 154 -21.30 17.14 11.07
N ALA A 155 -20.96 16.32 12.07
CA ALA A 155 -19.57 16.03 12.44
C ALA A 155 -18.81 15.25 11.34
N GLN A 156 -19.47 14.35 10.63
CA GLN A 156 -18.86 13.61 9.52
C GLN A 156 -18.65 14.49 8.29
N LEU A 157 -19.61 15.37 7.98
CA LEU A 157 -19.49 16.36 6.91
C LEU A 157 -18.33 17.34 7.18
N ASP A 158 -18.23 17.85 8.41
CA ASP A 158 -17.13 18.73 8.82
C ASP A 158 -15.77 18.02 8.73
N ALA A 159 -15.67 16.78 9.22
CA ALA A 159 -14.44 15.98 9.13
C ALA A 159 -14.00 15.71 7.68
N LEU A 160 -14.97 15.48 6.78
CA LEU A 160 -14.73 15.30 5.34
C LEU A 160 -14.55 16.62 4.58
N LYS A 161 -14.81 17.77 5.23
CA LYS A 161 -14.86 19.09 4.60
C LYS A 161 -15.81 19.15 3.40
N CYS A 162 -16.98 18.54 3.55
CA CYS A 162 -18.05 18.55 2.56
C CYS A 162 -19.28 19.27 3.12
N ARG A 163 -20.17 19.70 2.23
CA ARG A 163 -21.49 20.24 2.53
C ARG A 163 -22.57 19.34 1.93
N ALA A 164 -23.79 19.42 2.43
CA ALA A 164 -24.92 18.76 1.80
C ALA A 164 -25.04 19.20 0.32
N GLY A 165 -25.25 18.24 -0.58
CA GLY A 165 -25.25 18.44 -2.03
C GLY A 165 -23.89 18.21 -2.72
N ASP A 166 -22.79 18.14 -1.97
CA ASP A 166 -21.49 17.78 -2.53
C ASP A 166 -21.44 16.29 -2.92
N HIS A 167 -20.46 15.92 -3.75
CA HIS A 167 -20.21 14.52 -4.12
C HIS A 167 -18.96 13.98 -3.41
N VAL A 168 -19.04 12.71 -3.01
CA VAL A 168 -17.93 11.97 -2.42
C VAL A 168 -17.76 10.64 -3.14
N ARG A 169 -16.53 10.11 -3.14
CA ARG A 169 -16.26 8.73 -3.52
C ARG A 169 -16.56 7.80 -2.36
N LEU A 170 -17.40 6.81 -2.62
CA LEU A 170 -17.77 5.75 -1.68
C LEU A 170 -17.27 4.39 -2.21
N VAL A 171 -16.64 3.60 -1.35
CA VAL A 171 -16.33 2.20 -1.63
C VAL A 171 -16.37 1.36 -0.36
N ARG A 172 -16.88 0.13 -0.44
CA ARG A 172 -16.84 -0.81 0.70
C ARG A 172 -15.38 -1.13 1.07
N LEU A 173 -15.05 -1.05 2.35
CA LEU A 173 -13.75 -1.49 2.86
C LEU A 173 -13.62 -3.00 2.64
N CYS A 174 -12.47 -3.48 2.15
CA CYS A 174 -12.26 -4.92 2.11
C CYS A 174 -12.24 -5.45 3.54
N ALA A 175 -13.08 -6.45 3.82
CA ALA A 175 -12.99 -7.13 5.10
C ALA A 175 -11.66 -7.89 5.18
N GLU A 176 -11.00 -7.81 6.32
CA GLU A 176 -10.17 -8.92 6.77
C GLU A 176 -11.12 -10.08 7.06
N GLU A 177 -10.92 -11.22 6.40
CA GLU A 177 -11.38 -12.47 6.99
C GLU A 177 -10.64 -12.56 8.31
N LYS A 178 -11.38 -12.49 9.42
CA LYS A 178 -10.84 -12.93 10.70
C LYS A 178 -10.51 -14.40 10.51
N THR A 179 -9.24 -14.71 10.30
CA THR A 179 -8.77 -16.08 10.45
C THR A 179 -9.00 -16.44 11.90
N VAL A 180 -9.97 -17.33 12.13
CA VAL A 180 -10.23 -17.97 13.43
C VAL A 180 -9.04 -18.84 13.79
#